data_AF-A0ABC9V9A4-F1
#
_entry.id   AF-A0ABC9V9A4-F1
#
_cell.length_a   1.000
_cell.length_b   1.000
_cell.length_c   1.000
_cell.angle_alpha   90.00
_cell.angle_beta   90.00
_cell.angle_gamma   90.00
#
_symmetry.space_group_name_H-M   'P 1'
#
loop_
_entity.id
_entity.type
_entity.pdbx_description
1 polymer ?
#
loop_
_entity_poly.entity_id
_entity_poly.type
_entity_poly.pdbx_seq_one_letter_code
_entity_poly.pdbx_strand_id
1 'polypeptide(L)'
;MGKRRVNFQRCWLPVSRIGLHRRGVERVNCGPKLLDLGEKGVYSSYTLMGISLNHGVHAKVSTPVHLRKARTCYDHLAGEVAVKIYDSLCQQQWITENGSMITLSGIQYFHEMGIDVPSKHSRKICCACLDWSERRFHLGGYVGAALFSLYESKGWLTRHLGYREVTITEKGYAAFKTHFHI
;
A
#
# COMPACT_ATOMS: atom_id res chain seq x y z
N MET A 1 29.64 -51.37 12.80
CA MET A 1 28.73 -51.32 13.98
C MET A 1 28.41 -49.86 14.26
N GLY A 2 27.19 -49.33 14.37
CA GLY A 2 25.86 -49.87 14.61
C GLY A 2 25.17 -49.01 15.69
N LYS A 3 23.90 -48.65 15.45
CA LYS A 3 22.89 -47.94 16.30
C LYS A 3 22.78 -46.43 16.03
N ARG A 4 21.60 -45.81 15.89
CA ARG A 4 20.19 -46.24 15.81
C ARG A 4 19.39 -45.01 15.32
N ARG A 5 18.32 -45.26 14.53
CA ARG A 5 17.33 -44.25 14.10
C ARG A 5 16.59 -43.62 15.28
N VAL A 6 16.17 -42.36 15.14
CA VAL A 6 14.86 -41.89 15.62
C VAL A 6 14.20 -41.01 14.56
N ASN A 7 12.99 -41.42 14.20
CA ASN A 7 12.11 -40.86 13.19
C ASN A 7 11.07 -40.02 13.95
N PHE A 8 10.90 -38.74 13.61
CA PHE A 8 9.82 -37.91 14.16
C PHE A 8 8.86 -37.54 13.03
N GLN A 9 7.88 -38.41 12.83
CA GLN A 9 6.65 -38.09 12.11
C GLN A 9 5.88 -37.04 12.93
N ARG A 10 5.64 -35.87 12.34
CA ARG A 10 4.59 -34.96 12.80
C ARG A 10 3.40 -35.09 11.86
N CYS A 11 2.46 -35.93 12.25
CA CYS A 11 1.10 -35.89 11.76
C CYS A 11 0.43 -34.61 12.30
N TRP A 12 -0.12 -33.79 11.41
CA TRP A 12 -1.15 -32.80 11.77
C TRP A 12 -2.36 -33.05 10.87
N LEU A 13 -3.45 -33.48 11.52
CA LEU A 13 -4.76 -33.71 10.94
C LEU A 13 -5.42 -32.39 10.49
N PRO A 14 -6.40 -32.46 9.58
CA PRO A 14 -7.03 -31.29 8.98
C PRO A 14 -8.02 -30.65 9.95
N VAL A 15 -7.98 -29.31 10.06
CA VAL A 15 -9.02 -28.54 10.74
C VAL A 15 -9.98 -27.98 9.71
N SER A 16 -11.12 -28.65 9.58
CA SER A 16 -12.31 -28.13 8.92
C SER A 16 -13.11 -27.28 9.91
N ARG A 17 -13.23 -25.97 9.67
CA ARG A 17 -14.24 -25.10 10.30
C ARG A 17 -14.60 -24.00 9.29
N ILE A 18 -15.73 -24.15 8.59
CA ILE A 18 -17.06 -23.60 8.92
C ILE A 18 -17.09 -22.06 8.82
N GLY A 19 -17.93 -21.56 7.90
CA GLY A 19 -18.68 -20.33 8.12
C GLY A 19 -18.21 -19.06 7.41
N LEU A 20 -18.25 -19.04 6.08
CA LEU A 20 -18.45 -17.80 5.32
C LEU A 20 -19.95 -17.52 5.28
N HIS A 21 -20.45 -16.45 5.91
CA HIS A 21 -21.24 -15.43 5.20
C HIS A 21 -21.52 -14.17 6.04
N ARG A 22 -20.87 -13.10 5.58
CA ARG A 22 -21.39 -11.74 5.34
C ARG A 22 -22.12 -11.03 6.48
N ARG A 23 -21.37 -10.14 7.12
CA ARG A 23 -21.85 -8.85 7.64
C ARG A 23 -22.43 -8.03 6.48
N GLY A 24 -23.75 -7.85 6.47
CA GLY A 24 -24.42 -6.78 5.73
C GLY A 24 -24.97 -5.78 6.74
N VAL A 25 -24.30 -4.65 6.92
CA VAL A 25 -24.88 -3.48 7.58
C VAL A 25 -25.26 -2.53 6.46
N GLU A 26 -26.53 -2.61 6.08
CA GLU A 26 -27.18 -1.69 5.16
C GLU A 26 -27.39 -0.36 5.90
N ARG A 27 -26.83 0.74 5.37
CA ARG A 27 -27.16 2.08 5.84
C ARG A 27 -28.55 2.43 5.30
N VAL A 28 -29.57 2.27 6.14
CA VAL A 28 -30.86 2.92 5.90
C VAL A 28 -30.72 4.41 6.21
N ASN A 29 -30.75 5.24 5.17
CA ASN A 29 -30.94 6.68 5.32
C ASN A 29 -32.41 6.93 5.69
N CYS A 30 -32.70 7.02 6.98
CA CYS A 30 -33.95 7.60 7.45
C CYS A 30 -33.76 9.12 7.54
N GLY A 31 -34.12 9.83 6.47
CA GLY A 31 -34.34 11.28 6.55
C GLY A 31 -35.51 11.59 7.50
N PRO A 32 -35.52 12.77 8.16
CA PRO A 32 -36.58 13.11 9.09
C PRO A 32 -37.91 13.30 8.34
N LYS A 33 -38.94 12.58 8.79
CA LYS A 33 -40.35 12.92 8.50
C LYS A 33 -40.64 14.28 9.13
N LEU A 34 -40.98 15.24 8.29
CA LEU A 34 -41.53 16.53 8.69
C LEU A 34 -43.05 16.40 8.77
N LEU A 35 -43.64 16.35 9.97
CA LEU A 35 -45.02 16.75 10.21
C LEU A 35 -45.18 17.30 11.65
N ASP A 36 -45.82 18.46 11.72
CA ASP A 36 -46.17 19.26 12.88
C ASP A 36 -46.95 18.52 13.97
N LEU A 37 -46.79 18.97 15.23
CA LEU A 37 -47.87 19.50 16.09
C LEU A 37 -47.41 19.64 17.55
N GLY A 38 -47.65 20.81 18.15
CA GLY A 38 -48.26 20.88 19.47
C GLY A 38 -47.38 20.98 20.73
N GLU A 39 -47.43 22.17 21.32
CA GLU A 39 -47.55 22.43 22.78
C GLU A 39 -46.32 22.40 23.72
N LYS A 40 -45.98 23.61 24.17
CA LYS A 40 -45.62 24.06 25.54
C LYS A 40 -44.94 23.05 26.49
N GLY A 41 -43.69 23.37 26.87
CA GLY A 41 -43.07 22.80 28.08
C GLY A 41 -41.68 23.38 28.34
N VAL A 42 -41.43 23.80 29.57
CA VAL A 42 -40.28 24.59 30.06
C VAL A 42 -39.11 23.67 30.47
N TYR A 43 -37.90 24.26 30.57
CA TYR A 43 -36.63 23.75 31.14
C TYR A 43 -35.86 22.77 30.25
N SER A 44 -34.53 22.83 30.11
CA SER A 44 -33.46 23.48 30.86
C SER A 44 -32.23 23.55 29.94
N SER A 45 -31.30 24.46 30.24
CA SER A 45 -29.83 24.41 30.01
C SER A 45 -29.38 23.25 29.10
N TYR A 46 -28.71 23.40 27.96
CA TYR A 46 -27.41 24.02 27.76
C TYR A 46 -27.28 24.31 26.25
N THR A 47 -27.42 25.58 25.84
CA THR A 47 -27.00 25.98 24.49
C THR A 47 -25.49 26.09 24.50
N LEU A 48 -24.79 25.07 24.00
CA LEU A 48 -23.41 25.18 23.49
C LEU A 48 -23.00 23.84 22.88
N MET A 49 -23.15 23.73 21.56
CA MET A 49 -22.15 23.13 20.68
C MET A 49 -22.56 23.47 19.25
N GLY A 50 -21.89 24.48 18.69
CA GLY A 50 -22.01 24.85 17.29
C GLY A 50 -21.54 23.69 16.43
N ILE A 51 -22.48 23.05 15.74
CA ILE A 51 -22.18 22.10 14.67
C ILE A 51 -21.69 22.95 13.50
N SER A 52 -20.38 23.16 13.41
CA SER A 52 -19.75 23.72 12.22
C SER A 52 -19.82 22.65 11.13
N LEU A 53 -20.93 22.65 10.40
CA LEU A 53 -21.05 22.02 9.08
C LEU A 53 -20.19 22.85 8.13
N ASN A 54 -18.88 22.63 8.15
CA ASN A 54 -18.00 23.26 7.18
C ASN A 54 -17.20 22.22 6.41
N HIS A 55 -17.70 22.00 5.19
CA HIS A 55 -16.98 21.91 3.92
C HIS A 55 -15.78 20.97 3.86
N GLY A 56 -15.76 20.12 2.83
CA GLY A 56 -14.60 19.30 2.45
C GLY A 56 -13.32 20.15 2.34
N VAL A 57 -12.58 20.24 3.44
CA VAL A 57 -11.23 20.77 3.43
C VAL A 57 -10.35 19.60 3.04
N HIS A 58 -10.13 19.42 1.73
CA HIS A 58 -8.97 18.67 1.29
C HIS A 58 -7.75 19.34 1.94
N ALA A 59 -7.05 18.61 2.79
CA ALA A 59 -5.87 19.12 3.47
C ALA A 59 -4.92 19.73 2.43
N LYS A 60 -4.54 21.00 2.62
CA LYS A 60 -3.64 21.71 1.70
C LYS A 60 -2.31 20.95 1.67
N VAL A 61 -1.99 20.35 0.51
CA VAL A 61 -0.72 19.62 0.33
C VAL A 61 0.42 20.63 0.36
N SER A 62 1.16 20.66 1.47
CA SER A 62 2.31 21.54 1.66
C SER A 62 3.62 20.95 1.13
N THR A 63 3.61 19.68 0.73
CA THR A 63 4.78 18.98 0.21
C THR A 63 5.24 19.61 -1.10
N PRO A 64 6.52 19.99 -1.23
CA PRO A 64 7.08 20.50 -2.48
C PRO A 64 6.84 19.54 -3.65
N VAL A 65 6.58 20.09 -4.84
CA VAL A 65 6.18 19.32 -6.04
C VAL A 65 7.17 18.21 -6.36
N HIS A 66 8.47 18.48 -6.28
CA HIS A 66 9.52 17.52 -6.59
C HIS A 66 9.53 16.33 -5.60
N LEU A 67 9.41 16.58 -4.29
CA LEU A 67 9.32 15.53 -3.27
C LEU A 67 8.04 14.70 -3.36
N ARG A 68 6.96 15.31 -3.87
CA ARG A 68 5.72 14.61 -4.15
C ARG A 68 5.84 13.69 -5.36
N LYS A 69 6.56 14.14 -6.41
CA LYS A 69 6.71 13.37 -7.65
C LYS A 69 7.46 12.06 -7.45
N ALA A 70 8.68 12.14 -6.92
CA ALA A 70 9.52 10.98 -6.64
C ALA A 70 10.56 11.30 -5.55
N ARG A 71 10.72 10.38 -4.61
CA ARG A 71 11.69 10.48 -3.51
C ARG A 71 12.02 9.11 -2.93
N THR A 72 12.98 9.07 -2.01
CA THR A 72 13.23 7.90 -1.18
C THR A 72 12.32 7.86 0.06
N CYS A 73 11.74 6.70 0.32
CA CYS A 73 11.22 6.30 1.63
C CYS A 73 12.22 5.33 2.24
N TYR A 74 13.15 5.84 3.04
CA TYR A 74 14.33 5.11 3.46
C TYR A 74 15.16 4.64 2.25
N ASP A 75 14.98 3.38 1.85
CA ASP A 75 15.76 2.68 0.83
C ASP A 75 14.94 2.25 -0.39
N HIS A 76 13.67 2.67 -0.49
CA HIS A 76 12.80 2.35 -1.63
C HIS A 76 12.12 3.60 -2.19
N LEU A 77 11.57 3.48 -3.41
CA LEU A 77 10.92 4.59 -4.11
C LEU A 77 9.57 4.95 -3.45
N ALA A 78 9.28 6.24 -3.37
CA ALA A 78 8.04 6.82 -2.89
C ALA A 78 7.63 8.05 -3.72
N GLY A 79 6.44 8.59 -3.45
CA GLY A 79 5.81 9.65 -4.25
C GLY A 79 4.87 9.10 -5.32
N GLU A 80 4.32 10.01 -6.12
CA GLU A 80 3.33 9.75 -7.17
C GLU A 80 3.74 8.59 -8.09
N VAL A 81 5.00 8.58 -8.54
CA VAL A 81 5.51 7.53 -9.44
C VAL A 81 5.51 6.17 -8.76
N ALA A 82 5.94 6.09 -7.50
CA ALA A 82 5.99 4.82 -6.76
C ALA A 82 4.60 4.25 -6.49
N VAL A 83 3.61 5.12 -6.23
CA VAL A 83 2.21 4.73 -6.06
C VAL A 83 1.65 4.16 -7.37
N LYS A 84 1.93 4.82 -8.50
CA LYS A 84 1.53 4.32 -9.83
C LYS A 84 2.15 2.96 -10.16
N ILE A 85 3.43 2.77 -9.84
CA ILE A 85 4.09 1.46 -9.97
C ILE A 85 3.35 0.44 -9.11
N TYR A 86 3.11 0.73 -7.83
CA TYR A 86 2.41 -0.19 -6.92
C TYR A 86 1.02 -0.57 -7.42
N ASP A 87 0.24 0.38 -7.92
CA ASP A 87 -1.07 0.12 -8.52
C ASP A 87 -0.96 -0.85 -9.70
N SER A 88 0.04 -0.66 -10.56
CA SER A 88 0.31 -1.55 -11.69
C SER A 88 0.69 -2.97 -11.23
N LEU A 89 1.55 -3.10 -10.21
CA LEU A 89 1.92 -4.41 -9.66
C LEU A 89 0.69 -5.18 -9.14
N CYS A 90 -0.25 -4.48 -8.50
CA CYS A 90 -1.53 -5.06 -8.06
C CYS A 90 -2.41 -5.45 -9.25
N GLN A 91 -2.57 -4.56 -10.24
CA GLN A 91 -3.40 -4.81 -11.43
C GLN A 91 -2.90 -6.00 -12.26
N GLN A 92 -1.58 -6.16 -12.36
CA GLN A 92 -0.92 -7.29 -13.02
C GLN A 92 -0.87 -8.56 -12.16
N GLN A 93 -1.41 -8.50 -10.92
CA GLN A 93 -1.40 -9.59 -9.95
C GLN A 93 0.01 -10.12 -9.64
N TRP A 94 1.04 -9.27 -9.71
CA TRP A 94 2.41 -9.62 -9.29
C TRP A 94 2.58 -9.53 -7.78
N ILE A 95 1.77 -8.71 -7.13
CA ILE A 95 1.60 -8.67 -5.68
C ILE A 95 0.13 -8.86 -5.33
N THR A 96 -0.15 -9.30 -4.11
CA THR A 96 -1.51 -9.38 -3.58
C THR A 96 -2.14 -7.99 -3.46
N GLU A 97 -3.47 -7.88 -3.49
CA GLU A 97 -4.18 -6.58 -3.45
C GLU A 97 -3.80 -5.73 -2.22
N ASN A 98 -3.54 -6.39 -1.08
CA ASN A 98 -3.10 -5.76 0.16
C ASN A 98 -1.57 -5.52 0.23
N GLY A 99 -0.83 -5.85 -0.83
CA GLY A 99 0.61 -5.72 -0.94
C GLY A 99 1.42 -6.53 0.07
N SER A 100 0.83 -7.55 0.70
CA SER A 100 1.52 -8.33 1.75
C SER A 100 2.45 -9.41 1.18
N MET A 101 2.19 -9.87 -0.05
CA MET A 101 2.90 -11.00 -0.65
C MET A 101 3.12 -10.79 -2.14
N ILE A 102 4.14 -11.45 -2.67
CA ILE A 102 4.43 -11.56 -4.09
C ILE A 102 3.83 -12.87 -4.59
N THR A 103 3.17 -12.84 -5.75
CA THR A 103 2.59 -14.03 -6.37
C THR A 103 3.65 -14.82 -7.14
N LEU A 104 3.29 -16.02 -7.63
CA LEU A 104 4.21 -16.80 -8.46
C LEU A 104 4.58 -16.08 -9.76
N SER A 105 3.61 -15.47 -10.43
CA SER A 105 3.85 -14.64 -11.62
C SER A 105 4.72 -13.42 -11.31
N GLY A 106 4.52 -12.81 -10.15
CA GLY A 106 5.37 -11.71 -9.68
C GLY A 106 6.82 -12.13 -9.44
N ILE A 107 7.05 -13.28 -8.81
CA ILE A 107 8.41 -13.83 -8.61
C ILE A 107 9.10 -14.02 -9.96
N GLN A 108 8.42 -14.64 -10.92
CA GLN A 108 8.97 -14.83 -12.27
C GLN A 108 9.30 -13.49 -12.93
N TYR A 109 8.38 -12.53 -12.87
CA TYR A 109 8.60 -11.21 -13.46
C TYR A 109 9.77 -10.46 -12.83
N PHE A 110 9.88 -10.47 -11.50
CA PHE A 110 11.01 -9.84 -10.80
C PHE A 110 12.32 -10.51 -11.17
N HIS A 111 12.36 -11.84 -11.28
CA HIS A 111 13.54 -12.56 -11.75
C HIS A 111 13.94 -12.15 -13.17
N GLU A 112 12.98 -12.05 -14.10
CA GLU A 112 13.22 -11.57 -15.48
C GLU A 112 13.73 -10.12 -15.52
N MET A 113 13.29 -9.28 -14.58
CA MET A 113 13.80 -7.92 -14.42
C MET A 113 15.24 -7.88 -13.85
N GLY A 114 15.71 -8.98 -13.25
CA GLY A 114 17.01 -9.11 -12.61
C GLY A 114 16.99 -9.00 -11.08
N ILE A 115 15.86 -9.34 -10.45
CA ILE A 115 15.68 -9.34 -8.99
C ILE A 115 15.33 -10.74 -8.51
N ASP A 116 16.26 -11.35 -7.79
CA ASP A 116 16.02 -12.61 -7.11
C ASP A 116 15.23 -12.39 -5.83
N VAL A 117 14.00 -12.92 -5.79
CA VAL A 117 13.12 -12.85 -4.63
C VAL A 117 13.40 -14.06 -3.72
N PRO A 118 13.99 -13.87 -2.53
CA PRO A 118 14.29 -14.99 -1.65
C PRO A 118 13.02 -15.51 -0.96
N SER A 119 13.03 -16.79 -0.58
CA SER A 119 11.93 -17.40 0.18
C SER A 119 11.82 -16.87 1.62
N LYS A 120 12.94 -16.40 2.18
CA LYS A 120 13.03 -15.80 3.51
C LYS A 120 14.08 -14.69 3.52
N HIS A 121 13.78 -13.62 4.25
CA HIS A 121 14.70 -12.52 4.49
C HIS A 121 14.45 -11.95 5.90
N SER A 122 15.43 -11.22 6.46
CA SER A 122 15.30 -10.59 7.79
C SER A 122 14.18 -9.54 7.83
N ARG A 123 14.10 -8.68 6.81
CA ARG A 123 12.94 -7.83 6.52
C ARG A 123 11.84 -8.57 5.74
N LYS A 124 10.61 -8.04 5.77
CA LYS A 124 9.51 -8.53 4.92
C LYS A 124 9.90 -8.51 3.45
N ILE A 125 9.55 -9.56 2.70
CA ILE A 125 9.83 -9.65 1.26
C ILE A 125 9.14 -8.51 0.49
N CYS A 126 7.86 -8.29 0.78
CA CYS A 126 7.02 -7.25 0.21
C CYS A 126 6.15 -6.65 1.33
N CYS A 127 5.89 -5.35 1.28
CA CYS A 127 4.87 -4.73 2.10
C CYS A 127 4.30 -3.46 1.47
N ALA A 128 3.02 -3.20 1.70
CA ALA A 128 2.37 -1.93 1.39
C ALA A 128 2.86 -0.84 2.35
N CYS A 129 3.75 0.05 1.87
CA CYS A 129 4.24 1.19 2.64
C CYS A 129 3.34 2.40 2.36
N LEU A 130 2.90 3.10 3.40
CA LEU A 130 1.98 4.24 3.25
C LEU A 130 2.76 5.51 2.89
N ASP A 131 2.45 6.09 1.74
CA ASP A 131 2.99 7.38 1.32
C ASP A 131 2.28 8.52 2.05
N TRP A 132 3.01 9.29 2.87
CA TRP A 132 2.47 10.45 3.56
C TRP A 132 1.98 11.59 2.63
N SER A 133 2.62 11.79 1.47
CA SER A 133 2.27 12.87 0.54
C SER A 133 1.09 12.52 -0.36
N GLU A 134 1.00 11.26 -0.79
CA GLU A 134 -0.08 10.77 -1.65
C GLU A 134 -1.24 10.15 -0.85
N ARG A 135 -0.99 9.76 0.41
CA ARG A 135 -1.92 8.98 1.25
C ARG A 135 -2.34 7.66 0.59
N ARG A 136 -1.45 7.07 -0.21
CA ARG A 136 -1.64 5.82 -0.95
C ARG A 136 -0.44 4.90 -0.74
N PHE A 137 -0.61 3.62 -1.05
CA PHE A 137 0.47 2.65 -0.84
C PHE A 137 1.50 2.68 -1.97
N HIS A 138 2.75 2.46 -1.60
CA HIS A 138 3.86 2.18 -2.51
C HIS A 138 4.60 0.92 -2.04
N LEU A 139 5.43 0.35 -2.91
CA LEU A 139 6.10 -0.91 -2.63
C LEU A 139 7.29 -0.70 -1.67
N GLY A 140 7.22 -1.32 -0.49
CA GLY A 140 8.32 -1.45 0.46
C GLY A 140 8.83 -2.88 0.58
N GLY A 141 9.57 -3.16 1.66
CA GLY A 141 10.16 -4.48 1.90
C GLY A 141 11.44 -4.71 1.09
N TYR A 142 11.89 -5.96 1.02
CA TYR A 142 13.10 -6.33 0.28
C TYR A 142 13.00 -5.95 -1.20
N VAL A 143 11.88 -6.30 -1.85
CA VAL A 143 11.71 -6.05 -3.28
C VAL A 143 11.60 -4.56 -3.60
N GLY A 144 10.98 -3.76 -2.73
CA GLY A 144 10.99 -2.30 -2.89
C GLY A 144 12.41 -1.71 -2.91
N ALA A 145 13.30 -2.19 -2.04
CA ALA A 145 14.70 -1.76 -2.01
C ALA A 145 15.52 -2.31 -3.18
N ALA A 146 15.27 -3.55 -3.58
CA ALA A 146 15.92 -4.17 -4.74
C ALA A 146 15.56 -3.44 -6.04
N LEU A 147 14.28 -3.10 -6.24
CA LEU A 147 13.84 -2.30 -7.39
C LEU A 147 14.49 -0.92 -7.40
N PHE A 148 14.53 -0.23 -6.27
CA PHE A 148 15.19 1.06 -6.19
C PHE A 148 16.67 0.99 -6.61
N SER A 149 17.39 0.00 -6.08
CA SER A 149 18.79 -0.26 -6.45
C SER A 149 18.94 -0.59 -7.94
N LEU A 150 18.01 -1.38 -8.49
CA LEU A 150 17.99 -1.71 -9.91
C LEU A 150 17.76 -0.47 -10.77
N TYR A 151 16.78 0.37 -10.43
CA TYR A 151 16.48 1.59 -11.15
C TYR A 151 17.69 2.54 -11.16
N GLU A 152 18.39 2.66 -10.03
CA GLU A 152 19.63 3.43 -9.94
C GLU A 152 20.72 2.83 -10.84
N SER A 153 20.96 1.52 -10.77
CA SER A 153 21.99 0.83 -11.58
C SER A 153 21.73 0.92 -13.09
N LYS A 154 20.45 0.96 -13.51
CA LYS A 154 20.04 1.08 -14.91
C LYS A 154 20.02 2.54 -15.39
N GLY A 155 20.23 3.52 -14.50
CA GLY A 155 20.12 4.94 -14.79
C GLY A 155 18.68 5.40 -15.07
N TRP A 156 17.68 4.70 -14.53
CA TRP A 156 16.27 5.07 -14.64
C TRP A 156 15.90 6.19 -13.67
N LEU A 157 16.69 6.35 -12.62
CA LEU A 157 16.58 7.45 -11.69
C LEU A 157 17.96 7.94 -11.25
N THR A 158 17.99 9.16 -10.72
CA THR A 158 19.18 9.78 -10.15
C THR A 158 18.84 10.37 -8.79
N ARG A 159 19.71 10.11 -7.80
CA ARG A 159 19.56 10.62 -6.44
C ARG A 159 20.22 11.97 -6.30
N HIS A 160 19.64 12.81 -5.46
CA HIS A 160 20.25 14.07 -5.03
C HIS A 160 20.97 13.85 -3.68
N LEU A 161 22.29 13.98 -3.66
CA LEU A 161 23.08 13.77 -2.44
C LEU A 161 22.64 14.74 -1.32
N GLY A 162 22.43 14.20 -0.11
CA GLY A 162 21.94 14.98 1.03
C GLY A 162 20.42 15.23 1.03
N TYR A 163 19.71 14.89 -0.05
CA TYR A 163 18.27 15.06 -0.17
C TYR A 163 17.56 13.72 -0.35
N ARG A 164 16.26 13.71 -0.05
CA ARG A 164 15.40 12.54 -0.32
C ARG A 164 14.82 12.56 -1.73
N GLU A 165 14.92 13.68 -2.43
CA GLU A 165 14.44 13.81 -3.81
C GLU A 165 15.17 12.83 -4.74
N VAL A 166 14.41 12.29 -5.68
CA VAL A 166 14.93 11.46 -6.75
C VAL A 166 14.33 11.95 -8.07
N THR A 167 15.17 12.15 -9.07
CA THR A 167 14.71 12.50 -10.42
C THR A 167 14.59 11.23 -11.25
N ILE A 168 13.43 11.00 -11.85
CA ILE A 168 13.24 9.96 -12.85
C ILE A 168 13.77 10.47 -14.19
N THR A 169 14.65 9.72 -14.82
CA THR A 169 15.24 10.09 -16.12
C THR A 169 14.25 9.80 -17.25
N GLU A 170 14.49 10.35 -18.44
CA GLU A 170 13.69 10.02 -19.64
C GLU A 170 13.71 8.51 -19.94
N LYS A 171 14.89 7.88 -19.78
CA LYS A 171 15.06 6.43 -19.87
C LYS A 171 14.22 5.70 -18.83
N GLY A 172 14.14 6.24 -17.61
CA GLY A 172 13.30 5.69 -16.54
C GLY A 172 11.82 5.74 -16.87
N TYR A 173 11.32 6.88 -17.39
CA TYR A 173 9.93 6.97 -17.83
C TYR A 173 9.61 6.00 -18.97
N ALA A 174 10.50 5.87 -19.96
CA ALA A 174 10.33 4.89 -21.03
C ALA A 174 10.27 3.46 -20.48
N ALA A 175 11.16 3.12 -19.55
CA ALA A 175 11.17 1.81 -18.91
C ALA A 175 9.91 1.57 -18.06
N PHE A 176 9.46 2.54 -17.28
CA PHE A 176 8.25 2.42 -16.47
C PHE A 176 6.99 2.27 -17.33
N LYS A 177 6.95 2.93 -18.49
CA LYS A 177 5.89 2.70 -19.47
C LYS A 177 5.89 1.27 -20.01
N THR A 178 7.07 0.73 -20.33
CA THR A 178 7.20 -0.66 -20.82
C THR A 178 6.87 -1.70 -19.75
N HIS A 179 7.38 -1.51 -18.53
CA HIS A 179 7.30 -2.51 -17.48
C HIS A 179 6.02 -2.43 -16.65
N PHE A 180 5.52 -1.22 -16.42
CA PHE A 180 4.42 -0.95 -15.50
C PHE A 180 3.23 -0.25 -16.19
N HIS A 181 3.32 0.10 -17.47
CA HIS A 181 2.24 0.77 -18.21
C HIS A 181 1.85 2.15 -17.62
N ILE A 182 2.83 2.90 -17.10
CA ILE A 182 2.63 4.24 -16.48
C ILE A 182 3.42 5.36 -17.15
#